data_AF-A0A950Y155-F1
#
_entry.id   AF-A0A950Y155-F1
#
_cell.length_a   1.000
_cell.length_b   1.000
_cell.length_c   1.000
_cell.angle_alpha   90.00
_cell.angle_beta   90.00
_cell.angle_gamma   90.00
#
_symmetry.space_group_name_H-M   'P 1'
#
loop_
_entity.id
_entity.type
_entity.pdbx_description
1 polymer ?
#
loop_
_entity_poly.entity_id
_entity_poly.type
_entity_poly.pdbx_seq_one_letter_code
_entity_poly.pdbx_strand_id
1 'polypeptide(L)'
;MSFDSADVARNRDYFAAKMHAEKQRNDVLRAVEGAGPYNFVLLDTRGKEPFASGHIPGAWCMGDFAETAALLPKDKEIVTYCWGHD
;
A
#
# COMPACT_ATOMS: atom_id res chain seq x y z
N MET A 1 -1.73 -24.76 23.58
CA MET A 1 -0.46 -24.96 22.83
C MET A 1 0.51 -23.91 23.32
N SER A 2 1.67 -24.31 23.84
CA SER A 2 2.77 -23.38 24.14
C SER A 2 3.69 -23.31 22.93
N PHE A 3 3.98 -22.11 22.44
CA PHE A 3 5.01 -21.91 21.43
C PHE A 3 6.38 -22.23 22.04
N ASP A 4 7.19 -23.00 21.32
CA ASP A 4 8.60 -23.19 21.69
C ASP A 4 9.46 -22.01 21.18
N SER A 5 10.76 -22.02 21.51
CA SER A 5 11.66 -20.95 21.09
C SER A 5 11.83 -20.85 19.57
N ALA A 6 11.71 -21.97 18.85
CA ALA A 6 11.80 -22.01 17.40
C ALA A 6 10.53 -21.44 16.75
N ASP A 7 9.35 -21.70 17.33
CA ASP A 7 8.10 -21.06 16.92
C ASP A 7 8.16 -19.54 17.09
N VAL A 8 8.68 -19.06 18.24
CA VAL A 8 8.83 -17.62 18.49
C VAL A 8 9.74 -16.98 17.44
N ALA A 9 10.85 -17.63 17.08
CA ALA A 9 11.75 -17.13 16.03
C ALA A 9 11.07 -17.08 14.67
N ARG A 10 10.35 -18.14 14.27
CA ARG A 10 9.61 -18.18 12.99
C ARG A 10 8.53 -17.10 12.93
N ASN A 11 7.79 -16.90 14.02
CA ASN A 11 6.75 -15.87 14.08
C ASN A 11 7.35 -14.47 13.92
N ARG A 12 8.46 -14.18 14.61
CA ARG A 12 9.18 -12.91 14.45
C ARG A 12 9.59 -12.67 13.00
N ASP A 13 10.20 -13.67 12.36
CA ASP A 13 10.71 -13.54 11.01
C ASP A 13 9.57 -13.36 9.99
N TYR A 14 8.45 -14.06 10.20
CA TYR A 14 7.21 -13.86 9.44
C TYR A 14 6.66 -12.44 9.56
N PHE A 15 6.52 -11.93 10.79
CA PHE A 15 5.98 -10.58 10.99
C PHE A 15 6.92 -9.51 10.46
N ALA A 16 8.23 -9.69 10.58
CA ALA A 16 9.22 -8.80 9.97
C ALA A 16 9.05 -8.78 8.44
N ALA A 17 9.00 -9.94 7.78
CA ALA A 17 8.79 -10.03 6.34
C ALA A 17 7.46 -9.38 5.90
N LYS A 18 6.37 -9.64 6.64
CA LYS A 18 5.07 -9.02 6.37
C LYS A 18 5.12 -7.50 6.49
N MET A 19 5.72 -6.96 7.56
CA MET A 19 5.86 -5.52 7.76
C MET A 19 6.74 -4.86 6.67
N HIS A 20 7.70 -5.59 6.10
CA HIS A 20 8.49 -5.11 4.97
C HIS A 20 7.73 -5.14 3.63
N ALA A 21 6.76 -6.05 3.48
CA ALA A 21 6.01 -6.22 2.24
C ALA A 21 4.78 -5.30 2.13
N GLU A 22 4.27 -4.77 3.25
CA GLU A 22 3.01 -4.04 3.30
C GLU A 22 3.19 -2.63 3.88
N LYS A 23 2.64 -1.61 3.19
CA LYS A 23 2.48 -0.29 3.80
C LYS A 23 1.34 -0.32 4.81
N GLN A 24 1.59 0.17 6.02
CA GLN A 24 0.58 0.18 7.07
C GLN A 24 -0.44 1.30 6.83
N ARG A 25 -1.71 1.03 7.17
CA ARG A 25 -2.80 2.03 7.07
C ARG A 25 -2.45 3.35 7.77
N ASN A 26 -1.83 3.28 8.95
CA ASN A 26 -1.47 4.48 9.72
C ASN A 26 -0.39 5.31 9.05
N ASP A 27 0.50 4.70 8.27
CA ASP A 27 1.52 5.44 7.51
C ASP A 27 0.86 6.21 6.36
N VAL A 28 -0.10 5.59 5.67
CA VAL A 28 -0.91 6.26 4.64
C VAL A 28 -1.73 7.39 5.25
N LEU A 29 -2.40 7.15 6.40
CA LEU A 29 -3.18 8.18 7.08
C LEU A 29 -2.32 9.40 7.46
N ARG A 30 -1.13 9.17 8.02
CA ARG A 30 -0.19 10.26 8.35
C ARG A 30 0.27 11.03 7.11
N ALA A 31 0.47 10.34 6.00
CA ALA A 31 0.79 10.99 4.73
C ALA A 31 -0.37 11.87 4.25
N VAL A 32 -1.62 11.37 4.33
CA VAL A 32 -2.84 12.11 3.99
C VAL A 32 -3.07 13.34 4.88
N GLU A 33 -2.83 13.21 6.18
CA GLU A 33 -2.98 14.30 7.16
C GLU A 33 -1.84 15.33 7.07
N GLY A 34 -0.69 14.92 6.53
CA GLY A 34 0.46 15.78 6.30
C GLY A 34 0.22 16.79 5.15
N ALA A 35 0.80 17.99 5.27
CA ALA A 35 0.73 19.01 4.22
C ALA A 35 1.75 18.80 3.08
N GLY A 36 2.62 17.79 3.17
CA GLY A 36 3.72 17.52 2.23
C GLY A 36 3.40 16.41 1.23
N PRO A 37 4.16 16.32 0.11
CA PRO A 37 3.98 15.25 -0.85
C PRO A 37 4.35 13.90 -0.26
N TYR A 38 3.73 12.83 -0.77
CA TYR A 38 4.04 11.48 -0.31
C TYR A 38 5.43 11.07 -0.79
N ASN A 39 6.15 10.33 0.06
CA ASN A 39 7.40 9.69 -0.30
C ASN A 39 7.21 8.35 -1.05
N PHE A 40 5.96 7.94 -1.27
CA PHE A 40 5.55 6.79 -2.08
C PHE A 40 4.47 7.20 -3.08
N VAL A 41 4.18 6.34 -4.06
CA VAL A 41 3.02 6.47 -4.95
C VAL A 41 1.88 5.65 -4.36
N LEU A 42 0.78 6.31 -4.02
CA LEU A 42 -0.46 5.63 -3.64
C LEU A 42 -1.26 5.35 -4.92
N LEU A 43 -1.50 4.08 -5.25
CA LEU A 43 -2.15 3.65 -6.50
C LEU A 43 -3.50 2.98 -6.21
N ASP A 44 -4.58 3.60 -6.67
CA ASP A 44 -5.94 3.04 -6.62
C ASP A 44 -6.15 2.05 -7.76
N THR A 45 -6.35 0.77 -7.41
CA THR A 45 -6.51 -0.30 -8.40
C THR A 45 -7.98 -0.63 -8.72
N ARG A 46 -8.94 0.16 -8.25
CA ARG A 46 -10.39 -0.12 -8.42
C ARG A 46 -10.95 0.28 -9.78
N GLY A 47 -10.20 1.05 -10.57
CA GLY A 47 -10.61 1.57 -11.88
C GLY A 47 -11.13 3.00 -11.85
N LYS A 48 -11.47 3.54 -13.02
CA LYS A 48 -11.74 4.97 -13.23
C LYS A 48 -13.04 5.44 -12.58
N GLU A 49 -14.12 4.66 -12.67
CA GLU A 49 -15.44 5.05 -12.16
C GLU A 49 -15.45 5.14 -10.62
N PRO A 50 -14.94 4.15 -9.86
CA PRO A 50 -14.83 4.26 -8.41
C PRO A 50 -13.89 5.39 -7.98
N PHE A 51 -12.77 5.58 -8.68
CA PHE A 51 -11.84 6.67 -8.39
C PHE A 51 -12.50 8.03 -8.53
N ALA A 52 -13.23 8.26 -9.64
CA ALA A 52 -13.95 9.51 -9.87
C ALA A 52 -15.07 9.75 -8.85
N SER A 53 -15.68 8.68 -8.34
CA SER A 53 -16.73 8.76 -7.31
C SER A 53 -16.18 9.07 -5.91
N GLY A 54 -14.88 8.83 -5.69
CA GLY A 54 -14.16 9.15 -4.46
C GLY A 54 -12.92 8.29 -4.29
N HIS A 55 -11.79 8.92 -3.97
CA HIS A 55 -10.50 8.28 -3.76
C HIS A 55 -9.73 8.95 -2.63
N ILE A 56 -8.66 8.29 -2.16
CA ILE A 56 -7.77 8.87 -1.15
C ILE A 56 -7.04 10.07 -1.78
N PRO A 57 -7.03 11.27 -1.15
CA PRO A 57 -6.33 12.43 -1.69
C PRO A 57 -4.88 12.11 -2.07
N GLY A 58 -4.41 12.60 -3.21
CA GLY A 58 -3.04 12.34 -3.70
C GLY A 58 -2.82 10.96 -4.35
N ALA A 59 -3.82 10.07 -4.34
CA ALA A 59 -3.74 8.79 -5.04
C ALA A 59 -3.74 8.95 -6.57
N TRP A 60 -3.08 8.03 -7.25
CA TRP A 60 -3.11 7.88 -8.70
C TRP A 60 -4.16 6.84 -9.07
N CYS A 61 -4.89 7.06 -10.16
CA CYS A 61 -5.85 6.08 -10.68
C CYS A 61 -5.12 5.08 -11.57
N MET A 62 -5.24 3.79 -11.30
CA MET A 62 -4.82 2.76 -12.24
C MET A 62 -5.81 2.70 -13.40
N GLY A 63 -5.32 2.97 -14.61
CA GLY A 63 -6.06 2.79 -15.86
C GLY A 63 -5.79 1.39 -16.42
N ASP A 64 -5.42 1.33 -17.70
CA ASP A 64 -4.81 0.12 -18.24
C ASP A 64 -3.50 -0.19 -17.51
N PHE A 65 -3.26 -1.47 -17.21
CA PHE A 65 -2.10 -1.88 -16.43
C PHE A 65 -0.78 -1.59 -17.13
N ALA A 66 -0.67 -1.88 -18.44
CA ALA A 66 0.58 -1.73 -19.17
C ALA A 66 0.95 -0.24 -19.30
N GLU A 67 -0.04 0.60 -19.61
CA GLU A 67 0.14 2.06 -19.68
C GLU A 67 0.53 2.63 -18.31
N THR A 68 -0.19 2.23 -17.25
CA THR A 68 0.09 2.71 -15.89
C THR A 68 1.48 2.27 -15.45
N ALA A 69 1.84 1.00 -15.63
CA ALA A 69 3.12 0.44 -15.21
C ALA A 69 4.33 1.10 -15.90
N ALA A 70 4.16 1.58 -17.13
CA ALA A 70 5.18 2.33 -17.87
C ALA A 70 5.44 3.73 -17.27
N LEU A 71 4.43 4.33 -16.62
CA LEU A 71 4.52 5.66 -16.01
C LEU A 71 4.97 5.63 -14.54
N LEU A 72 4.93 4.46 -13.89
CA LEU A 72 5.28 4.36 -12.47
C LEU A 72 6.78 4.63 -12.24
N PRO A 73 7.13 5.52 -11.29
CA PRO A 73 8.52 5.79 -10.92
C PRO A 73 9.19 4.53 -10.39
N LYS A 74 10.43 4.26 -10.84
CA LYS A 74 11.18 3.05 -10.45
C LYS A 74 12.02 3.26 -9.18
N ASP A 75 12.14 4.49 -8.74
CA ASP A 75 12.89 4.93 -7.55
C ASP A 75 11.98 5.16 -6.32
N LYS A 76 10.68 4.93 -6.45
CA LYS A 76 9.71 5.09 -5.36
C LYS A 76 8.97 3.79 -5.05
N GLU A 77 8.59 3.66 -3.80
CA GLU A 77 7.66 2.62 -3.37
C GLU A 77 6.29 2.83 -4.01
N ILE A 78 5.71 1.75 -4.55
CA ILE A 78 4.35 1.74 -5.09
C ILE A 78 3.44 1.04 -4.07
N VAL A 79 2.49 1.78 -3.51
CA VAL A 79 1.53 1.31 -2.51
C VAL A 79 0.17 1.19 -3.17
N THR A 80 -0.25 -0.03 -3.49
CA THR A 80 -1.56 -0.27 -4.11
C THR A 80 -2.65 -0.39 -3.06
N TYR A 81 -3.86 0.09 -3.38
CA TYR A 81 -5.05 -0.23 -2.61
C TYR A 81 -6.22 -0.59 -3.53
N CYS A 82 -7.10 -1.45 -3.02
CA CYS A 82 -8.34 -1.84 -3.66
C CYS A 82 -9.51 -1.55 -2.71
N TRP A 83 -10.65 -2.17 -2.96
CA TRP A 83 -11.69 -2.31 -1.95
C TRP A 83 -11.14 -3.00 -0.70
N GLY A 84 -11.67 -2.60 0.45
CA GLY A 84 -11.51 -3.36 1.68
C GLY A 84 -12.54 -4.49 1.73
N HIS A 85 -12.20 -5.53 2.49
CA HIS A 85 -13.14 -6.50 3.03
C HIS A 85 -13.06 -6.36 4.54
N ASP A 86 -14.22 -6.28 5.19
CA ASP A 86 -14.43 -6.20 6.64
C ASP A 86 -13.98 -7.47 7.38
#